data_AF-A0A914XEL7-F1
#
_entry.id   AF-A0A914XEL7-F1
#
_cell.length_a   1.000
_cell.length_b   1.000
_cell.length_c   1.000
_cell.angle_alpha   90.00
_cell.angle_beta   90.00
_cell.angle_gamma   90.00
#
_symmetry.space_group_name_H-M   'P 1'
#
loop_
_entity.id
_entity.type
_entity.pdbx_description
1 polymer ?
#
loop_
_entity_poly.entity_id
_entity_poly.type
_entity_poly.pdbx_seq_one_letter_code
_entity_poly.pdbx_strand_id
1 'polypeptide(L)'
;MEAEFAALADGILGGYGKQAAEANVSRDQTILELLRHRKLPKEGWDELTIDILFQRLAAMDSNNFPAQVGAGEREGRVLCPLVQRRHYRLSHGVGRSGDVYEVQPKAAGSSLVNRLACSLVLDAIRLAGVRSCRSAIIVPVATGMALMLCMLSWKRMRPDA
;
A
#
# COMPACT_ATOMS: atom_id res chain seq x y z
N MET A 1 12.05 -19.02 -9.81
CA MET A 1 11.92 -18.90 -8.35
C MET A 1 10.58 -19.38 -7.83
N GLU A 2 9.41 -18.74 -8.09
CA GLU A 2 8.14 -19.26 -7.55
C GLU A 2 7.70 -20.61 -8.17
N ALA A 3 7.78 -20.76 -9.49
CA ALA A 3 7.51 -22.04 -10.16
C ALA A 3 8.51 -23.15 -9.74
N GLU A 4 9.73 -22.77 -9.42
CA GLU A 4 10.79 -23.67 -8.96
C GLU A 4 10.56 -24.10 -7.50
N PHE A 5 10.18 -23.15 -6.63
CA PHE A 5 9.74 -23.45 -5.27
C PHE A 5 8.55 -24.42 -5.27
N ALA A 6 7.55 -24.16 -6.11
CA ALA A 6 6.39 -25.04 -6.26
C ALA A 6 6.79 -26.45 -6.72
N ALA A 7 7.67 -26.56 -7.72
CA ALA A 7 8.15 -27.85 -8.21
C ALA A 7 8.95 -28.62 -7.14
N LEU A 8 9.84 -27.94 -6.41
CA LEU A 8 10.62 -28.56 -5.33
C LEU A 8 9.71 -28.98 -4.16
N ALA A 9 8.74 -28.15 -3.79
CA ALA A 9 7.76 -28.47 -2.76
C ALA A 9 6.90 -29.68 -3.17
N ASP A 10 6.46 -29.75 -4.43
CA ASP A 10 5.71 -30.89 -4.95
C ASP A 10 6.54 -32.18 -4.94
N GLY A 11 7.83 -32.09 -5.27
CA GLY A 11 8.77 -33.22 -5.16
C GLY A 11 8.91 -33.77 -3.73
N ILE A 12 8.74 -32.92 -2.71
CA ILE A 12 8.76 -33.31 -1.29
C ILE A 12 7.38 -33.86 -0.85
N LEU A 13 6.30 -33.23 -1.31
CA LEU A 13 4.93 -33.51 -0.85
C LEU A 13 4.21 -34.60 -1.64
N GLY A 14 4.80 -35.10 -2.73
CA GLY A 14 4.27 -36.23 -3.49
C GLY A 14 2.96 -35.93 -4.21
N GLY A 15 2.84 -34.75 -4.85
CA GLY A 15 1.69 -34.39 -5.70
C GLY A 15 0.71 -33.39 -5.09
N TYR A 16 0.75 -33.17 -3.77
CA TYR A 16 -0.05 -32.13 -3.10
C TYR A 16 0.54 -30.71 -3.26
N GLY A 17 1.77 -30.58 -3.74
CA GLY A 17 2.41 -29.28 -3.96
C GLY A 17 1.77 -28.52 -5.12
N LYS A 18 1.28 -29.22 -6.15
CA LYS A 18 0.54 -28.60 -7.26
C LYS A 18 -0.73 -27.89 -6.81
N GLN A 19 -1.56 -28.57 -6.00
CA GLN A 19 -2.79 -27.97 -5.47
C GLN A 19 -2.49 -26.72 -4.62
N ALA A 20 -1.44 -26.78 -3.79
CA ALA A 20 -0.99 -25.62 -3.02
C ALA A 20 -0.51 -24.47 -3.91
N ALA A 21 0.23 -24.77 -4.98
CA ALA A 21 0.72 -23.77 -5.93
C ALA A 21 -0.44 -23.08 -6.68
N GLU A 22 -1.43 -23.84 -7.14
CA GLU A 22 -2.63 -23.31 -7.80
C GLU A 22 -3.40 -22.34 -6.88
N ALA A 23 -3.53 -22.67 -5.60
CA ALA A 23 -4.16 -21.80 -4.62
C ALA A 23 -3.39 -20.48 -4.41
N ASN A 24 -2.06 -20.48 -4.52
CA ASN A 24 -1.25 -19.26 -4.45
C ASN A 24 -1.40 -18.42 -5.73
N VAL A 25 -1.42 -19.05 -6.91
CA VAL A 25 -1.64 -18.37 -8.18
C VAL A 25 -2.99 -17.63 -8.18
N SER A 26 -4.05 -18.22 -7.63
CA SER A 26 -5.35 -17.55 -7.50
C SER A 26 -5.30 -16.29 -6.62
N ARG A 27 -4.56 -16.32 -5.51
CA ARG A 27 -4.33 -15.13 -4.67
C ARG A 27 -3.54 -14.06 -5.40
N ASP A 28 -2.53 -14.48 -6.16
CA ASP A 28 -1.70 -13.56 -6.95
C ASP A 28 -2.50 -12.87 -8.04
N GLN A 29 -3.37 -13.60 -8.72
CA GLN A 29 -4.29 -13.02 -9.71
C GLN A 29 -5.17 -11.93 -9.08
N THR A 30 -5.71 -12.20 -7.90
CA THR A 30 -6.54 -11.25 -7.15
C THR A 30 -5.77 -9.97 -6.79
N ILE A 31 -4.52 -10.10 -6.35
CA ILE A 31 -3.62 -8.95 -6.10
C ILE A 31 -3.30 -8.19 -7.39
N LEU A 32 -3.02 -8.90 -8.48
CA LEU A 32 -2.74 -8.28 -9.77
C LEU A 32 -3.94 -7.52 -10.33
N GLU A 33 -5.16 -8.03 -10.14
CA GLU A 33 -6.40 -7.34 -10.52
C GLU A 33 -6.56 -6.02 -9.78
N LEU A 34 -6.29 -6.00 -8.46
CA LEU A 34 -6.28 -4.76 -7.67
C LEU A 34 -5.28 -3.75 -8.24
N LEU A 35 -4.05 -4.18 -8.57
CA LEU A 35 -3.02 -3.29 -9.11
C LEU A 35 -3.37 -2.77 -10.51
N ARG A 36 -3.99 -3.61 -11.36
CA ARG A 36 -4.40 -3.24 -12.72
C ARG A 36 -5.55 -2.25 -12.71
N HIS A 37 -6.61 -2.56 -11.95
CA HIS A 37 -7.86 -1.81 -12.00
C HIS A 37 -7.90 -0.67 -10.99
N ARG A 38 -7.24 -0.82 -9.84
CA ARG A 38 -7.22 0.14 -8.72
C ARG A 38 -8.64 0.49 -8.24
N LYS A 39 -9.50 -0.53 -8.22
CA LYS A 39 -10.90 -0.46 -7.81
C LYS A 39 -11.16 -1.38 -6.63
N LEU A 40 -12.21 -1.08 -5.88
CA LEU A 40 -12.62 -1.95 -4.78
C LEU A 40 -13.00 -3.34 -5.33
N PRO A 41 -12.53 -4.42 -4.71
CA PRO A 41 -13.01 -5.75 -5.07
C PRO A 41 -14.50 -5.85 -4.74
N LYS A 42 -15.24 -6.63 -5.56
CA LYS A 42 -16.67 -6.85 -5.32
C LYS A 42 -16.92 -7.58 -4.00
N GLU A 43 -16.07 -8.57 -3.74
CA GLU A 43 -16.07 -9.37 -2.53
C GLU A 43 -14.83 -9.02 -1.68
N GLY A 44 -15.01 -8.99 -0.37
CA GLY A 44 -13.91 -8.77 0.57
C GLY A 44 -12.89 -9.91 0.50
N TRP A 45 -11.61 -9.56 0.62
CA TRP A 45 -10.53 -10.55 0.65
C TRP A 45 -10.41 -11.18 2.03
N ASP A 46 -9.89 -12.41 2.08
CA ASP A 46 -9.48 -13.03 3.33
C ASP A 46 -8.23 -12.37 3.91
N GLU A 47 -8.07 -12.46 5.24
CA GLU A 47 -6.96 -11.85 5.98
C GLU A 47 -5.58 -12.31 5.47
N LEU A 48 -5.44 -13.58 5.07
CA LEU A 48 -4.16 -14.10 4.55
C LEU A 48 -3.78 -13.43 3.23
N THR A 49 -4.73 -13.21 2.33
CA THR A 49 -4.47 -12.49 1.07
C THR A 49 -4.08 -11.03 1.33
N ILE A 50 -4.72 -10.37 2.31
CA ILE A 50 -4.37 -9.01 2.74
C ILE A 50 -2.94 -8.99 3.32
N ASP A 51 -2.61 -9.93 4.20
CA ASP A 51 -1.28 -10.06 4.80
C ASP A 51 -0.19 -10.28 3.74
N ILE A 52 -0.43 -11.17 2.76
CA ILE A 52 0.50 -11.42 1.65
C ILE A 52 0.76 -10.13 0.86
N LEU A 53 -0.29 -9.37 0.55
CA LEU A 53 -0.15 -8.08 -0.12
C LEU A 53 0.73 -7.13 0.71
N PHE A 54 0.43 -6.96 2.00
CA PHE A 54 1.20 -6.04 2.86
C PHE A 54 2.65 -6.50 3.07
N GLN A 55 2.92 -7.81 3.13
CA GLN A 55 4.28 -8.33 3.17
C GLN A 55 5.07 -7.99 1.90
N ARG A 56 4.45 -8.14 0.72
CA ARG A 56 5.05 -7.75 -0.57
C ARG A 56 5.33 -6.25 -0.63
N LEU A 57 4.37 -5.43 -0.20
CA LEU A 57 4.52 -3.97 -0.16
C LEU A 57 5.62 -3.56 0.83
N ALA A 58 5.67 -4.16 2.02
CA ALA A 58 6.71 -3.87 3.01
C ALA A 58 8.11 -4.20 2.50
N ALA A 59 8.25 -5.29 1.74
CA ALA A 59 9.53 -5.68 1.12
C ALA A 59 10.03 -4.68 0.06
N MET A 60 9.20 -3.73 -0.38
CA MET A 60 9.57 -2.67 -1.33
C MET A 60 10.11 -1.40 -0.66
N ASP A 61 10.01 -1.27 0.67
CA ASP A 61 10.53 -0.12 1.40
C ASP A 61 12.00 -0.36 1.82
N SER A 62 12.84 0.66 1.66
CA SER A 62 14.29 0.53 1.83
C SER A 62 14.72 0.12 3.23
N ASN A 63 13.94 0.47 4.26
CA ASN A 63 14.18 0.05 5.64
C ASN A 63 14.06 -1.47 5.86
N ASN A 64 13.52 -2.23 4.89
CA ASN A 64 13.36 -3.68 4.94
C ASN A 64 14.32 -4.42 3.99
N PHE A 65 15.18 -3.71 3.24
CA PHE A 65 16.15 -4.36 2.35
C PHE A 65 17.28 -5.02 3.14
N PRO A 66 17.64 -6.29 2.86
CA PRO A 66 18.63 -7.03 3.66
C PRO A 66 20.02 -6.39 3.73
N ALA A 67 20.44 -5.69 2.67
CA ALA A 67 21.78 -5.11 2.52
C ALA A 67 21.80 -3.57 2.62
N GLN A 68 20.77 -2.96 3.20
CA GLN A 68 20.71 -1.51 3.33
C GLN A 68 21.61 -1.01 4.47
N VAL A 69 22.59 -0.16 4.13
CA VAL A 69 23.35 0.62 5.11
C VAL A 69 22.79 2.03 5.13
N GLY A 70 21.91 2.31 6.09
CA GLY A 70 21.32 3.63 6.28
C GLY A 70 22.22 4.52 7.13
N ALA A 71 22.78 5.59 6.56
CA ALA A 71 23.58 6.60 7.28
C ALA A 71 22.81 7.91 7.56
N GLY A 72 21.56 8.02 7.10
CA GLY A 72 20.73 9.21 7.29
C GLY A 72 20.11 9.32 8.69
N GLU A 73 19.52 10.48 8.95
CA GLU A 73 18.76 10.81 10.15
C GLU A 73 17.38 10.15 10.16
N ARG A 74 16.79 9.90 8.98
CA ARG A 74 15.45 9.31 8.82
C ARG A 74 15.48 8.04 7.97
N GLU A 75 16.00 6.97 8.58
CA GLU A 75 16.17 5.64 7.95
C GLU A 75 15.07 4.63 8.29
N GLY A 76 13.97 5.06 8.91
CA GLY A 76 12.85 4.16 9.23
C GLY A 76 13.19 3.05 10.22
N ARG A 77 14.23 3.23 11.05
CA ARG A 77 14.64 2.27 12.09
C ARG A 77 13.56 2.17 13.17
N VAL A 78 13.14 0.94 13.51
CA VAL A 78 12.11 0.68 14.52
C VAL A 78 12.72 -0.11 15.67
N LEU A 79 12.67 0.45 16.89
CA LEU A 79 13.25 -0.17 18.08
C LEU A 79 12.43 -1.36 18.59
N CYS A 80 11.09 -1.20 18.67
CA CYS A 80 10.20 -2.19 19.25
C CYS A 80 9.63 -3.13 18.18
N PRO A 81 9.88 -4.46 18.26
CA PRO A 81 9.33 -5.42 17.30
C PRO A 81 7.79 -5.43 17.24
N LEU A 82 7.11 -5.15 18.36
CA LEU A 82 5.65 -5.07 18.40
C LEU A 82 5.11 -3.92 17.55
N VAL A 83 5.77 -2.75 17.62
CA VAL A 83 5.44 -1.59 16.78
C VAL A 83 5.69 -1.92 15.31
N GLN A 84 6.84 -2.54 15.01
CA GLN A 84 7.18 -2.92 13.64
C GLN A 84 6.13 -3.88 13.04
N ARG A 85 5.71 -4.91 13.79
CA ARG A 85 4.70 -5.88 13.36
C ARG A 85 3.33 -5.24 13.18
N ARG A 86 2.88 -4.41 14.14
CA ARG A 86 1.59 -3.71 14.07
C ARG A 86 1.46 -2.81 12.83
N HIS A 87 2.58 -2.27 12.35
CA HIS A 87 2.61 -1.40 11.17
C HIS A 87 3.05 -2.13 9.89
N TYR A 88 2.98 -3.47 9.84
CA TYR A 88 3.40 -4.25 8.67
C TYR A 88 4.81 -3.91 8.17
N ARG A 89 5.71 -3.47 9.06
CA ARG A 89 7.08 -3.03 8.75
C ARG A 89 7.16 -1.80 7.82
N LEU A 90 6.07 -1.06 7.63
CA LEU A 90 6.02 0.21 6.90
C LEU A 90 6.32 1.37 7.86
N SER A 91 7.55 1.91 7.83
CA SER A 91 8.01 2.89 8.83
C SER A 91 8.36 4.27 8.29
N HIS A 92 8.37 4.48 6.97
CA HIS A 92 8.75 5.77 6.38
C HIS A 92 7.59 6.80 6.35
N GLY A 93 6.35 6.33 6.43
CA GLY A 93 5.15 7.15 6.21
C GLY A 93 4.85 7.36 4.73
N VAL A 94 4.03 8.37 4.42
CA VAL A 94 3.58 8.69 3.06
C VAL A 94 4.05 10.07 2.62
N GLY A 95 4.22 10.25 1.31
CA GLY A 95 4.55 11.54 0.73
C GLY A 95 5.99 12.00 0.98
N ARG A 96 6.22 13.28 0.68
CA ARG A 96 7.47 14.02 0.88
C ARG A 96 7.16 15.37 1.51
N SER A 97 8.20 16.09 1.93
CA SER A 97 8.07 17.33 2.72
C SER A 97 7.21 18.42 2.07
N GLY A 98 6.98 18.39 0.75
CA GLY A 98 6.14 19.34 0.04
C GLY A 98 4.80 18.80 -0.47
N ASP A 99 4.63 17.47 -0.54
CA ASP A 99 3.45 16.85 -1.15
C ASP A 99 3.19 15.45 -0.56
N VAL A 100 2.01 15.29 0.04
CA VAL A 100 1.56 14.05 0.68
C VAL A 100 1.22 12.93 -0.32
N TYR A 101 1.05 13.24 -1.61
CA TYR A 101 0.79 12.28 -2.68
C TYR A 101 2.04 11.91 -3.50
N GLU A 102 3.15 12.63 -3.29
CA GLU A 102 4.40 12.38 -4.00
C GLU A 102 5.01 11.01 -3.62
N VAL A 103 5.64 10.35 -4.59
CA VAL A 103 6.34 9.09 -4.35
C VAL A 103 7.58 9.35 -3.51
N GLN A 104 7.75 8.60 -2.43
CA GLN A 104 8.93 8.60 -1.58
C GLN A 104 9.95 7.57 -2.11
N PRO A 105 11.14 7.99 -2.61
CA PRO A 105 12.14 7.07 -3.15
C PRO A 105 12.61 6.00 -2.16
N LYS A 106 12.64 6.31 -0.86
CA LYS A 106 13.00 5.35 0.20
C LYS A 106 11.86 4.38 0.58
N ALA A 107 10.65 4.64 0.11
CA ALA A 107 9.43 3.96 0.56
C ALA A 107 8.47 3.71 -0.61
N ALA A 108 8.94 2.92 -1.59
CA ALA A 108 8.16 2.62 -2.78
C ALA A 108 6.88 1.82 -2.45
N GLY A 109 6.95 0.91 -1.48
CA GLY A 109 5.82 0.15 -0.97
C GLY A 109 4.81 1.06 -0.27
N SER A 110 5.25 1.87 0.69
CA SER A 110 4.39 2.85 1.36
C SER A 110 3.75 3.85 0.38
N SER A 111 4.49 4.25 -0.66
CA SER A 111 3.97 5.12 -1.73
C SER A 111 2.89 4.43 -2.56
N LEU A 112 3.06 3.14 -2.85
CA LEU A 112 2.08 2.33 -3.57
C LEU A 112 0.81 2.13 -2.73
N VAL A 113 0.94 1.85 -1.42
CA VAL A 113 -0.18 1.82 -0.47
C VAL A 113 -0.98 3.12 -0.55
N ASN A 114 -0.31 4.28 -0.45
CA ASN A 114 -0.98 5.58 -0.48
C ASN A 114 -1.77 5.80 -1.79
N ARG A 115 -1.17 5.46 -2.94
CA ARG A 115 -1.82 5.61 -4.26
C ARG A 115 -3.00 4.67 -4.46
N LEU A 116 -2.86 3.41 -4.03
CA LEU A 116 -3.95 2.45 -4.08
C LEU A 116 -5.09 2.91 -3.19
N ALA A 117 -4.80 3.28 -1.94
CA ALA A 117 -5.82 3.74 -0.99
C ALA A 117 -6.57 4.97 -1.53
N CYS A 118 -5.88 5.97 -2.09
CA CYS A 118 -6.53 7.12 -2.73
C CYS A 118 -7.41 6.71 -3.92
N SER A 119 -6.97 5.74 -4.74
CA SER A 119 -7.76 5.23 -5.87
C SER A 119 -9.00 4.47 -5.42
N LEU A 120 -8.88 3.65 -4.37
CA LEU A 120 -9.99 2.92 -3.77
C LEU A 120 -11.01 3.84 -3.12
N VAL A 121 -10.56 4.89 -2.43
CA VAL A 121 -11.45 5.93 -1.89
C VAL A 121 -12.17 6.68 -3.00
N LEU A 122 -11.48 7.01 -4.10
CA LEU A 122 -12.12 7.64 -5.26
C LEU A 122 -13.20 6.74 -5.88
N ASP A 123 -12.92 5.44 -6.00
CA ASP A 123 -13.89 4.46 -6.49
C ASP A 123 -15.09 4.36 -5.52
N ALA A 124 -14.85 4.31 -4.22
CA ALA A 124 -15.87 4.31 -3.18
C ALA A 124 -16.79 5.54 -3.26
N ILE A 125 -16.22 6.75 -3.42
CA ILE A 125 -16.98 8.00 -3.57
C ILE A 125 -17.89 7.96 -4.80
N ARG A 126 -17.41 7.39 -5.92
CA ARG A 126 -18.20 7.26 -7.14
C ARG A 126 -19.31 6.22 -6.99
N LEU A 127 -19.04 5.10 -6.32
CA LEU A 127 -20.02 4.07 -6.00
C LEU A 127 -21.12 4.61 -5.06
N ALA A 128 -20.75 5.49 -4.11
CA ALA A 128 -21.68 6.17 -3.22
C ALA A 128 -22.59 7.21 -3.90
N GLY A 129 -22.37 7.50 -5.20
CA GLY A 129 -23.26 8.33 -6.01
C GLY A 129 -22.61 9.58 -6.60
N VAL A 130 -21.43 10.00 -6.14
CA VAL A 130 -20.73 11.18 -6.66
C VAL A 130 -19.90 10.80 -7.89
N ARG A 131 -20.58 10.38 -8.97
CA ARG A 131 -19.97 9.83 -10.19
C ARG A 131 -19.02 10.82 -10.90
N SER A 132 -19.22 12.11 -10.71
CA SER A 132 -18.39 13.18 -11.31
C SER A 132 -17.09 13.47 -10.55
N CYS A 133 -16.86 12.84 -9.39
CA CYS A 133 -15.63 13.03 -8.61
C CYS A 133 -14.40 12.64 -9.43
N ARG A 134 -13.45 13.56 -9.60
CA ARG A 134 -12.27 13.38 -10.47
C ARG A 134 -11.04 12.85 -9.73
N SER A 135 -10.85 13.27 -8.48
CA SER A 135 -9.71 12.92 -7.65
C SER A 135 -10.13 12.83 -6.18
N ALA A 136 -9.42 12.01 -5.42
CA ALA A 136 -9.51 11.92 -3.98
C ALA A 136 -8.10 11.77 -3.41
N ILE A 137 -7.87 12.30 -2.22
CA ILE A 137 -6.61 12.20 -1.50
C ILE A 137 -6.90 11.85 -0.05
N ILE A 138 -6.09 10.96 0.52
CA ILE A 138 -6.12 10.64 1.94
C ILE A 138 -5.12 11.52 2.65
N VAL A 139 -5.56 12.17 3.72
CA VAL A 139 -4.70 12.98 4.59
C VAL A 139 -4.77 12.43 6.02
N PRO A 140 -3.63 12.25 6.71
CA PRO A 140 -3.58 11.61 8.04
C PRO A 140 -3.93 12.60 9.15
N VAL A 141 -5.06 13.29 9.01
CA VAL A 141 -5.59 14.26 9.97
C VAL A 141 -7.11 14.13 10.06
N ALA A 142 -7.70 14.57 11.16
CA ALA A 142 -9.15 14.62 11.29
C ALA A 142 -9.79 15.60 10.31
N THR A 143 -11.09 15.45 10.06
CA THR A 143 -11.85 16.25 9.08
C THR A 143 -11.71 17.77 9.28
N GLY A 144 -11.68 18.25 10.53
CA GLY A 144 -11.49 19.68 10.81
C GLY A 144 -10.16 20.22 10.29
N MET A 145 -9.07 19.47 10.45
CA MET A 145 -7.75 19.84 9.93
C MET A 145 -7.67 19.66 8.40
N ALA A 146 -8.37 18.67 7.84
CA ALA A 146 -8.49 18.52 6.40
C ALA A 146 -9.22 19.71 5.75
N LEU A 147 -10.31 20.19 6.37
CA LEU A 147 -11.01 21.41 5.95
C LEU A 147 -10.08 22.63 6.05
N MET A 148 -9.33 22.77 7.15
CA MET A 148 -8.33 23.83 7.29
C MET A 148 -7.30 23.78 6.15
N LEU A 149 -6.78 22.60 5.79
CA LEU A 149 -5.84 22.43 4.68
C LEU A 149 -6.45 22.91 3.36
N CYS A 150 -7.72 22.58 3.07
CA CYS A 150 -8.44 23.08 1.91
C CYS A 150 -8.57 24.62 1.94
N MET A 151 -8.95 25.21 3.07
CA MET A 151 -9.12 26.66 3.20
C MET A 151 -7.80 27.43 3.07
N LEU A 152 -6.72 26.93 3.66
CA LEU A 152 -5.38 27.52 3.52
C LEU A 152 -4.86 27.43 2.08
N SER A 153 -5.12 26.30 1.41
CA SER A 153 -4.78 26.14 -0.01
C SER A 153 -5.59 27.11 -0.87
N TRP A 154 -6.88 27.27 -0.59
CA TRP A 154 -7.75 28.22 -1.29
C TRP A 154 -7.32 29.68 -1.08
N LYS A 155 -7.03 30.08 0.16
CA LYS A 155 -6.51 31.43 0.49
C LYS A 155 -5.22 31.73 -0.27
N ARG A 156 -4.31 30.77 -0.41
CA ARG A 156 -3.08 30.95 -1.20
C ARG A 156 -3.35 31.10 -2.69
N MET A 157 -4.34 30.39 -3.22
CA MET A 157 -4.74 30.47 -4.63
C MET A 157 -5.59 31.72 -4.95
N ARG A 158 -6.30 32.26 -3.95
CA ARG A 158 -7.14 33.46 -4.04
C ARG A 158 -6.96 34.33 -2.79
N PRO A 159 -5.90 35.15 -2.73
CA PRO A 159 -5.59 35.96 -1.55
C PRO A 159 -6.62 37.07 -1.27
N ASP A 160 -7.37 37.50 -2.29
CA ASP A 160 -8.30 38.63 -2.24
C ASP A 160 -9.78 38.21 -2.25
N ALA A 161 -10.08 36.92 -2.04
CA ALA A 161 -11.44 36.39 -1.98
C ALA A 161 -12.10 36.55 -0.60
#